data_AF-A0A8B9EFU6-F1
#
_entry.id   AF-A0A8B9EFU6-F1
#
_cell.length_a   1.000
_cell.length_b   1.000
_cell.length_c   1.000
_cell.angle_alpha   90.00
_cell.angle_beta   90.00
_cell.angle_gamma   90.00
#
_symmetry.space_group_name_H-M   'P 1'
#
loop_
_entity.id
_entity.type
_entity.pdbx_description
1 polymer ?
#
loop_
_entity_poly.entity_id
_entity_poly.type
_entity_poly.pdbx_seq_one_letter_code
_entity_poly.pdbx_strand_id
1 'polypeptide(L)'
;EDLKQVWDHLKPICFFALKGFIMRYKGQGNHWFGLHEEGNGQWRWTNGTAFNTWFEMRGGGPCAYLNQEKISSALCHTEKYWICSRPNNYVLWRQKIYPE
;
A
#
# COMPACT_ATOMS: atom_id res chain seq x y z
N GLU A 1 19.00 10.61 5.54
CA GLU A 1 18.46 10.56 4.17
C GLU A 1 17.93 9.16 3.85
N ASP A 2 17.24 8.51 4.79
CA ASP A 2 17.17 7.03 4.77
C ASP A 2 15.76 6.45 4.57
N LEU A 3 14.73 7.29 4.52
CA LEU A 3 13.35 6.81 4.32
C LEU A 3 13.11 6.29 2.89
N LYS A 4 13.81 6.84 1.90
CA LYS A 4 13.79 6.35 0.52
C LYS A 4 14.41 4.96 0.42
N GLN A 5 15.46 4.71 1.19
CA GLN A 5 16.16 3.42 1.24
C GLN A 5 15.35 2.37 2.01
N VAL A 6 14.72 2.74 3.14
CA VAL A 6 13.77 1.87 3.85
C VAL A 6 12.56 1.55 2.98
N TRP A 7 12.02 2.53 2.26
CA TRP A 7 10.96 2.34 1.28
C TRP A 7 11.39 1.39 0.15
N ASP A 8 12.57 1.58 -0.42
CA ASP A 8 13.12 0.71 -1.47
C ASP A 8 13.28 -0.75 -1.03
N HIS A 9 13.59 -0.98 0.26
CA HIS A 9 13.66 -2.33 0.83
C HIS A 9 12.27 -2.94 1.13
N LEU A 10 11.27 -2.12 1.45
CA LEU A 10 9.90 -2.57 1.78
C LEU A 10 8.97 -2.71 0.57
N LYS A 11 9.33 -2.08 -0.57
CA LYS A 11 8.61 -2.16 -1.87
C LYS A 11 8.09 -3.56 -2.24
N PRO A 12 8.83 -4.67 -2.05
CA PRO A 12 8.39 -6.00 -2.48
C PRO A 12 7.35 -6.65 -1.56
N ILE A 13 7.18 -6.16 -0.33
CA ILE A 13 6.51 -6.89 0.75
C ILE A 13 5.11 -6.34 1.01
N CYS A 14 4.80 -5.10 0.61
CA CYS A 14 3.57 -4.41 1.02
C CYS A 14 2.55 -4.26 -0.12
N PHE A 15 2.30 -5.36 -0.84
CA PHE A 15 1.48 -5.36 -2.04
C PHE A 15 0.06 -5.82 -1.74
N PHE A 16 -0.94 -4.98 -2.03
CA PHE A 16 -2.37 -5.30 -1.94
C PHE A 16 -2.89 -5.72 -0.57
N ALA A 17 -3.60 -4.80 0.08
CA ALA A 17 -4.40 -5.06 1.25
C ALA A 17 -5.86 -5.35 0.82
N LEU A 18 -6.42 -6.51 1.16
CA LEU A 18 -7.88 -6.71 1.06
C LEU A 18 -8.57 -5.70 1.99
N LYS A 19 -9.09 -4.60 1.42
CA LYS A 19 -9.63 -3.44 2.15
C LYS A 19 -10.52 -3.84 3.33
N GLY A 20 -11.47 -4.77 3.14
CA GLY A 20 -12.39 -5.20 4.20
C GLY A 20 -11.70 -5.94 5.36
N PHE A 21 -10.79 -6.85 5.04
CA PHE A 21 -10.01 -7.57 6.05
C PHE A 21 -9.10 -6.61 6.82
N ILE A 22 -8.38 -5.76 6.09
CA ILE A 22 -7.39 -4.86 6.67
C ILE A 22 -8.07 -3.81 7.54
N MET A 23 -9.17 -3.21 7.09
CA MET A 23 -9.93 -2.23 7.88
C MET A 23 -10.50 -2.85 9.17
N ARG A 24 -10.88 -4.13 9.15
CA ARG A 24 -11.37 -4.85 10.32
C ARG A 24 -10.26 -5.18 11.33
N TYR A 25 -9.06 -5.51 10.88
CA TYR A 25 -7.99 -6.07 11.73
C TYR A 25 -6.81 -5.14 12.01
N LYS A 26 -6.67 -4.01 11.32
CA LYS A 26 -5.57 -3.04 11.53
C LYS A 26 -5.57 -2.40 12.93
N GLY A 27 -6.64 -2.53 13.70
CA GLY A 27 -6.79 -1.87 15.00
C GLY A 27 -6.93 -0.34 14.89
N GLN A 28 -6.65 0.35 16.00
CA GLN A 28 -6.89 1.79 16.13
C GLN A 28 -5.80 2.67 15.49
N GLY A 29 -4.62 2.09 15.22
CA GLY A 29 -3.48 2.82 14.66
C GLY A 29 -3.70 3.24 13.20
N ASN A 30 -2.98 4.30 12.82
CA ASN A 30 -2.83 4.68 11.41
C ASN A 30 -1.75 3.80 10.78
N HIS A 31 -2.01 3.33 9.57
CA HIS A 31 -1.13 2.38 8.89
C HIS A 31 -0.82 2.81 7.48
N TRP A 32 0.45 2.99 7.17
CA TRP A 32 0.93 3.04 5.79
C TRP A 32 0.63 1.73 5.07
N PHE A 33 0.34 1.84 3.79
CA PHE A 33 0.23 0.71 2.88
C PHE A 33 0.84 1.10 1.53
N GLY A 34 1.16 0.12 0.68
CA GLY A 34 2.03 0.30 -0.49
C GLY A 34 1.43 1.09 -1.66
N LEU A 35 0.90 2.28 -1.41
CA LEU A 35 0.31 3.20 -2.38
C LEU A 35 0.93 4.59 -2.20
N HIS A 36 1.48 5.14 -3.30
CA HIS A 36 2.15 6.43 -3.30
C HIS A 36 1.83 7.23 -4.58
N GLU A 37 2.05 8.53 -4.51
CA GLU A 37 1.87 9.49 -5.59
C GLU A 37 3.23 9.78 -6.26
N GLU A 38 3.27 9.95 -7.58
CA GLU A 38 4.52 10.11 -8.37
C GLU A 38 4.85 11.56 -8.78
N GLY A 39 4.12 12.56 -8.29
CA GLY A 39 4.29 13.99 -8.54
C GLY A 39 3.35 14.62 -9.58
N ASN A 40 2.44 13.86 -10.18
CA ASN A 40 1.51 14.30 -11.24
C ASN A 40 0.02 14.00 -10.94
N GLY A 41 -0.29 13.68 -9.68
CA GLY A 41 -1.59 13.19 -9.24
C GLY A 41 -1.86 11.72 -9.56
N GLN A 42 -0.92 11.01 -10.20
CA GLN A 42 -1.05 9.58 -10.45
C GLN A 42 -0.56 8.78 -9.25
N TRP A 43 -1.44 7.90 -8.79
CA TRP A 43 -1.15 6.98 -7.70
C TRP A 43 -0.71 5.63 -8.26
N ARG A 44 0.34 5.06 -7.67
CA ARG A 44 0.85 3.74 -8.01
C ARG A 44 1.06 2.87 -6.78
N TRP A 45 0.84 1.57 -7.01
CA TRP A 45 1.24 0.54 -6.07
C TRP A 45 2.76 0.35 -6.09
N THR A 46 3.33 -0.21 -5.02
CA THR A 46 4.78 -0.49 -4.95
C THR A 46 5.31 -1.43 -6.04
N ASN A 47 4.43 -2.18 -6.73
CA ASN A 47 4.78 -3.01 -7.89
C ASN A 47 4.74 -2.26 -9.23
N GLY A 48 4.50 -0.94 -9.22
CA GLY A 48 4.43 -0.10 -10.41
C GLY A 48 3.09 -0.11 -11.13
N THR A 49 2.10 -0.90 -10.68
CA THR A 49 0.76 -0.88 -11.28
C THR A 49 0.02 0.40 -10.92
N ALA A 50 -0.67 0.96 -11.92
CA ALA A 50 -1.48 2.16 -11.73
C ALA A 50 -2.67 1.86 -10.81
N PHE A 51 -2.97 2.82 -9.95
CA PHE A 51 -4.12 2.76 -9.06
C PHE A 51 -5.40 3.12 -9.83
N ASN A 52 -6.40 2.25 -9.80
CA ASN A 52 -7.66 2.38 -10.55
C ASN A 52 -8.76 3.16 -9.79
N THR A 53 -8.38 4.24 -9.10
CA THR A 53 -9.22 5.26 -8.44
C THR A 53 -10.62 4.82 -7.98
N TRP A 54 -10.69 3.72 -7.23
CA TRP A 54 -11.93 3.15 -6.72
C TRP A 54 -12.34 3.69 -5.35
N PHE A 55 -11.55 4.62 -4.80
CA PHE A 55 -11.89 5.36 -3.59
C PHE A 55 -11.37 6.80 -3.67
N GLU A 56 -12.10 7.71 -3.02
CA GLU A 56 -11.67 9.10 -2.86
C GLU A 56 -10.51 9.17 -1.86
N MET A 57 -9.36 9.66 -2.31
CA MET A 57 -8.19 9.86 -1.47
C MET A 57 -8.19 11.30 -0.96
N ARG A 58 -8.21 11.49 0.36
CA ARG A 58 -8.20 12.81 0.99
C ARG A 58 -6.86 13.08 1.69
N GLY A 59 -6.33 14.28 1.57
CA GLY A 59 -5.06 14.67 2.17
C GLY A 59 -4.21 15.49 1.21
N GLY A 60 -2.93 15.70 1.56
CA GLY A 60 -2.02 16.55 0.80
C GLY A 60 -0.58 16.02 0.73
N GLY A 61 -0.38 14.72 0.96
CA GLY A 61 0.95 14.12 0.92
C GLY A 61 1.09 12.99 -0.11
N PRO A 62 2.33 12.60 -0.44
CA PRO A 62 2.60 11.62 -1.49
C PRO A 62 2.49 10.16 -1.02
N CYS A 63 2.29 9.89 0.26
CA CYS A 63 2.08 8.53 0.77
C CYS A 63 0.66 8.34 1.29
N ALA A 64 0.06 7.18 1.02
CA ALA A 64 -1.27 6.83 1.48
C ALA A 64 -1.22 5.96 2.75
N TYR A 65 -2.08 6.28 3.70
CA TYR A 65 -2.30 5.52 4.92
C TYR A 65 -3.78 5.25 5.16
N LEU A 66 -4.05 4.20 5.91
CA LEU A 66 -5.36 3.83 6.44
C LEU A 66 -5.53 4.50 7.80
N ASN A 67 -6.61 5.25 7.97
CA ASN A 67 -7.09 5.72 9.27
C ASN A 67 -8.28 4.86 9.72
N GLN A 68 -9.00 5.24 10.79
CA GLN A 68 -10.11 4.44 11.33
C GLN A 68 -11.25 4.18 10.33
N GLU A 69 -11.52 5.11 9.42
CA GLU A 69 -12.71 5.06 8.56
C GLU A 69 -12.37 5.01 7.06
N LYS A 70 -11.27 5.62 6.66
CA LYS A 70 -10.94 5.91 5.26
C LYS A 70 -9.45 5.85 4.99
N ILE A 71 -9.13 5.96 3.70
CA ILE A 71 -7.76 6.15 3.23
C ILE A 71 -7.49 7.65 3.19
N SER A 72 -6.30 8.04 3.63
CA SER A 72 -5.86 9.44 3.60
C SER A 72 -4.39 9.52 3.21
N SER A 73 -3.94 10.71 2.82
CA SER A 73 -2.55 10.93 2.43
C SER A 73 -1.84 11.92 3.34
N ALA A 74 -0.56 11.66 3.59
CA ALA A 74 0.31 12.49 4.42
C ALA A 74 1.76 12.40 3.93
N LEU A 75 2.62 13.26 4.48
CA LEU A 75 4.05 13.21 4.20
C LEU A 75 4.63 11.87 4.67
N CYS A 76 5.38 11.21 3.79
CA CYS A 76 5.89 9.85 4.00
C CYS A 76 6.79 9.71 5.24
N HIS A 77 7.37 10.81 5.74
CA HIS A 77 8.21 10.81 6.93
C HIS A 77 7.43 10.87 8.24
N THR A 78 6.09 10.95 8.20
CA THR A 78 5.28 10.93 9.42
C THR A 78 5.24 9.51 9.99
N GLU A 79 5.42 9.39 11.30
CA GLU A 79 5.40 8.09 11.98
C GLU A 79 4.01 7.47 11.94
N LYS A 80 3.91 6.27 11.36
CA LYS A 80 2.73 5.41 11.34
C LYS A 80 3.19 3.95 11.24
N TYR A 81 2.31 3.02 11.59
CA TYR A 81 2.57 1.59 11.41
C TYR A 81 2.56 1.21 9.92
N TRP A 82 3.01 0.01 9.59
CA TRP A 82 3.06 -0.49 8.21
C TRP A 82 2.23 -1.76 8.08
N ILE A 83 1.47 -1.86 6.98
CA ILE A 83 0.78 -3.08 6.61
C ILE A 83 1.35 -3.59 5.31
N CYS A 84 1.73 -4.87 5.33
CA CYS A 84 2.37 -5.52 4.22
C CYS A 84 1.65 -6.82 3.87
N SER A 85 1.69 -7.19 2.60
CA SER A 85 1.01 -8.34 2.03
C SER A 85 1.87 -8.96 0.94
N ARG A 86 2.01 -10.28 1.03
CA ARG A 86 2.81 -11.11 0.13
C ARG A 86 1.91 -12.16 -0.52
N PRO A 87 2.08 -12.47 -1.81
CA PRO A 87 1.39 -13.58 -2.44
C PRO A 87 1.65 -14.88 -1.67
N ASN A 88 0.60 -15.67 -1.46
CA ASN A 88 0.75 -17.01 -0.92
C ASN A 88 1.54 -17.87 -1.92
N ASN A 89 2.56 -18.60 -1.45
CA ASN A 89 3.36 -19.53 -2.26
C ASN A 89 2.49 -20.50 -3.08
N TYR A 90 1.34 -20.91 -2.54
CA TYR A 90 0.39 -21.74 -3.25
C TYR A 90 -0.16 -21.07 -4.53
N VAL A 91 -0.49 -19.77 -4.46
CA VAL A 91 -1.00 -19.01 -5.61
C VAL A 91 0.09 -18.85 -6.67
N LEU A 92 1.31 -18.54 -6.25
CA LEU A 92 2.48 -18.45 -7.14
C LEU A 92 2.77 -19.78 -7.84
N TRP A 93 2.65 -20.88 -7.10
CA TRP A 93 2.82 -22.22 -7.68
C TRP A 93 1.72 -22.53 -8.70
N ARG A 94 0.44 -22.26 -8.37
CA ARG A 94 -0.70 -22.45 -9.30
C ARG A 94 -0.54 -21.68 -10.61
N GLN A 95 -0.13 -20.40 -10.55
CA GLN A 95 0.08 -19.57 -11.75
C GLN A 95 1.20 -20.11 -12.66
N LYS A 96 2.19 -20.81 -12.10
CA LYS A 96 3.25 -21.45 -12.89
C LYS A 96 2.79 -22.75 -13.57
N ILE A 97 1.91 -23.52 -12.92
CA ILE A 97 1.44 -24.80 -13.45
C ILE A 97 0.31 -24.63 -14.46
N TYR A 98 -0.55 -23.63 -14.26
CA TYR A 98 -1.69 -23.32 -15.15
C TYR A 98 -1.67 -21.85 -15.55
N PRO A 99 -0.82 -21.43 -16.50
CA PRO A 99 -0.91 -20.12 -17.10
C PRO A 99 -2.19 -20.04 -17.95
N GLU A 100 -2.98 -18.98 -17.77
CA GLU A 100 -4.13 -18.64 -18.64
C GLU A 100 -3.66 -18.13 -20.01
#